data_AF-A0A3S2E3M1-F1
#
_entry.id   AF-A0A3S2E3M1-F1
#
_cell.length_a   1.000
_cell.length_b   1.000
_cell.length_c   1.000
_cell.angle_alpha   90.00
_cell.angle_beta   90.00
_cell.angle_gamma   90.00
#
_symmetry.space_group_name_H-M   'P 1'
#
loop_
_entity.id
_entity.type
_entity.pdbx_description
1 polymer ?
#
loop_
_entity_poly.entity_id
_entity_poly.type
_entity_poly.pdbx_seq_one_letter_code
_entity_poly.pdbx_strand_id
1 'polypeptide(L)'
;MARASEVLFVDPSVSDLQAILGSVRPEVQAIVLNGRRPAARQIAAALAGHAGLDAVHVIAHGGSGRVGFTAGEWSSTTLQEEAEDLAAIGRALAKDGELRLWSCETASGDTGEAFIE
;
A
#
# COMPACT_ATOMS: atom_id res chain seq x y z
N MET A 1 5.20 -17.66 19.59
CA MET A 1 3.80 -17.61 19.15
C MET A 1 3.57 -16.21 18.62
N ALA A 2 3.06 -16.15 17.39
CA ALA A 2 3.36 -15.12 16.41
C ALA A 2 3.02 -13.70 16.86
N ARG A 3 3.80 -12.73 16.37
CA ARG A 3 3.10 -11.63 15.72
C ARG A 3 3.81 -11.27 14.43
N ALA A 4 3.45 -12.02 13.40
CA ALA A 4 3.18 -11.42 12.10
C ALA A 4 2.62 -10.01 12.30
N SER A 5 3.39 -8.98 12.00
CA SER A 5 2.93 -7.60 12.16
C SER A 5 2.51 -7.08 10.79
N GLU A 6 1.20 -6.87 10.63
CA GLU A 6 0.59 -6.39 9.39
C GLU A 6 0.17 -4.92 9.59
N VAL A 7 0.42 -4.08 8.58
CA VAL A 7 -0.05 -2.68 8.57
C VAL A 7 -0.90 -2.45 7.34
N LEU A 8 -2.09 -1.90 7.53
CA LEU A 8 -3.01 -1.53 6.46
C LEU A 8 -3.02 -0.02 6.27
N PHE A 9 -2.74 0.43 5.05
CA PHE A 9 -2.92 1.80 4.60
C PHE A 9 -4.16 1.90 3.72
N VAL A 10 -5.01 2.89 3.98
CA VAL A 10 -6.26 3.10 3.23
C VAL A 10 -6.29 4.50 2.68
N ASP A 11 -6.50 4.63 1.37
CA ASP A 11 -6.76 5.92 0.74
C ASP A 11 -8.12 6.48 1.21
N PRO A 12 -8.25 7.77 1.55
CA PRO A 12 -9.50 8.31 2.08
C PRO A 12 -10.65 8.38 1.06
N SER A 13 -10.38 8.22 -0.25
CA SER A 13 -11.41 8.25 -1.29
C SER A 13 -12.11 6.92 -1.54
N VAL A 14 -11.74 5.84 -0.83
CA VAL A 14 -12.39 4.55 -0.98
C VAL A 14 -13.80 4.57 -0.36
N SER A 15 -14.73 3.91 -1.03
CA SER A 15 -16.10 3.77 -0.54
C SER A 15 -16.13 2.97 0.75
N ASP A 16 -17.10 3.26 1.61
CA ASP A 16 -17.36 2.53 2.85
C ASP A 16 -16.15 2.43 3.80
N LEU A 17 -15.27 3.44 3.80
CA LEU A 17 -14.06 3.50 4.63
C LEU A 17 -14.30 3.09 6.09
N GLN A 18 -15.40 3.53 6.71
CA GLN A 18 -15.70 3.17 8.10
C GLN A 18 -16.02 1.68 8.27
N ALA A 19 -16.71 1.06 7.31
CA ALA A 19 -16.97 -0.37 7.33
C ALA A 19 -15.67 -1.17 7.15
N ILE A 20 -14.80 -0.72 6.24
CA ILE A 20 -13.46 -1.30 6.05
C ILE A 20 -12.72 -1.27 7.39
N LEU A 21 -12.55 -0.09 8.00
CA LEU A 21 -11.85 0.08 9.27
C LEU A 21 -12.47 -0.75 10.41
N GLY A 22 -13.80 -0.85 10.46
CA GLY A 22 -14.52 -1.65 11.45
C GLY A 22 -14.38 -3.17 11.26
N SER A 23 -13.94 -3.63 10.08
CA SER A 23 -13.73 -5.04 9.76
C SER A 23 -12.27 -5.49 9.88
N VAL A 24 -11.34 -4.55 10.12
CA VAL A 24 -9.92 -4.84 10.27
C VAL A 24 -9.69 -5.70 11.50
N ARG A 25 -8.91 -6.78 11.36
CA ARG A 25 -8.57 -7.66 12.47
C ARG A 25 -7.76 -6.87 13.53
N PRO A 26 -7.94 -7.12 14.84
CA PRO A 26 -7.22 -6.42 15.90
C PRO A 26 -5.68 -6.47 15.78
N GLU A 27 -5.14 -7.49 15.11
CA GLU A 27 -3.71 -7.68 14.90
C GLU A 27 -3.12 -6.78 13.82
N VAL A 28 -3.95 -6.18 12.95
CA VAL A 28 -3.54 -5.32 11.83
C VAL A 28 -3.69 -3.85 12.24
N GLN A 29 -2.60 -3.08 12.13
CA GLN A 29 -2.66 -1.65 12.37
C GLN A 29 -3.19 -0.92 11.13
N ALA A 30 -4.36 -0.29 11.21
CA ALA A 30 -4.91 0.52 10.12
C ALA A 30 -4.51 2.00 10.21
N ILE A 31 -4.08 2.58 9.10
CA ILE A 31 -3.69 3.98 8.94
C ILE A 31 -4.41 4.55 7.73
N VAL A 32 -5.21 5.60 7.92
CA VAL A 32 -5.82 6.34 6.80
C VAL A 32 -4.82 7.36 6.28
N LEU A 33 -4.58 7.34 4.97
CA LEU A 33 -3.65 8.26 4.30
C LEU A 33 -4.21 9.69 4.27
N ASN A 34 -3.31 10.67 4.29
CA ASN A 34 -3.69 12.06 4.03
C ASN A 34 -3.75 12.29 2.51
N GLY A 35 -4.94 12.61 1.99
CA GLY A 35 -5.17 12.85 0.56
C GLY A 35 -4.50 14.08 -0.05
N ARG A 36 -3.61 14.77 0.68
CA ARG A 36 -2.82 15.91 0.17
C ARG A 36 -1.33 15.62 0.06
N ARG A 37 -0.89 14.41 0.40
CA ARG A 37 0.53 14.03 0.39
C ARG A 37 0.71 12.72 -0.38
N PRO A 38 1.84 12.53 -1.09
CA PRO A 38 2.12 11.29 -1.81
C PRO A 38 2.01 10.06 -0.91
N ALA A 39 1.48 8.97 -1.45
CA ALA A 39 1.22 7.74 -0.69
C ALA A 39 2.52 7.07 -0.25
N ALA A 40 3.49 6.87 -1.15
CA ALA A 40 4.75 6.18 -0.81
C ALA A 40 5.48 6.86 0.33
N ARG A 41 5.62 8.20 0.28
CA ARG A 41 6.24 8.98 1.35
C ARG A 41 5.56 8.81 2.70
N GLN A 42 4.22 8.76 2.73
CA GLN A 42 3.47 8.58 3.98
C GLN A 42 3.65 7.17 4.54
N ILE A 43 3.60 6.16 3.68
CA ILE A 43 3.78 4.76 4.06
C ILE A 43 5.21 4.56 4.56
N ALA A 44 6.22 5.00 3.81
CA ALA A 44 7.63 4.94 4.20
C ALA A 44 7.89 5.60 5.57
N ALA A 45 7.32 6.79 5.79
CA ALA A 45 7.45 7.50 7.06
C ALA A 45 6.76 6.77 8.22
N ALA A 46 5.57 6.19 8.00
CA ALA A 46 4.86 5.42 9.02
C ALA A 46 5.57 4.11 9.37
N LEU A 47 6.23 3.50 8.39
CA LEU A 47 7.00 2.27 8.56
C LEU A 47 8.44 2.51 9.04
N ALA A 48 8.85 3.76 9.23
CA ALA A 48 10.18 4.07 9.76
C ALA A 48 10.38 3.41 11.13
N GLY A 49 11.45 2.62 11.26
CA GLY A 49 11.75 1.87 12.48
C GLY A 49 11.01 0.53 12.62
N HIS A 50 10.13 0.18 11.69
CA HIS A 50 9.57 -1.17 11.59
C HIS A 50 10.53 -2.08 10.83
N ALA A 51 10.53 -3.36 11.21
CA ALA A 51 11.25 -4.42 10.50
C ALA A 51 10.56 -5.76 10.76
N GLY A 52 10.59 -6.65 9.77
CA GLY A 52 9.99 -7.97 9.90
C GLY A 52 8.47 -7.96 9.84
N LEU A 53 7.86 -7.01 9.13
CA LEU A 53 6.42 -7.02 8.86
C LEU A 53 6.07 -8.18 7.92
N ASP A 54 5.01 -8.90 8.22
CA ASP A 54 4.54 -10.01 7.37
C ASP A 54 3.81 -9.47 6.14
N ALA A 55 3.12 -8.34 6.30
CA ALA A 55 2.52 -7.66 5.17
C ALA A 55 2.33 -6.16 5.39
N VAL A 56 2.44 -5.43 4.30
CA VAL A 56 1.92 -4.06 4.17
C VAL A 56 0.76 -4.14 3.19
N HIS A 57 -0.43 -3.77 3.62
CA HIS A 57 -1.62 -3.72 2.77
C HIS A 57 -1.89 -2.29 2.35
N VAL A 58 -2.30 -2.10 1.10
CA VAL A 58 -2.74 -0.81 0.58
C VAL A 58 -4.10 -1.00 -0.07
N ILE A 59 -5.12 -0.32 0.46
CA ILE A 59 -6.47 -0.26 -0.13
C ILE A 59 -6.65 1.11 -0.78
N ALA A 60 -6.88 1.11 -2.09
CA ALA A 60 -7.06 2.31 -2.89
C ALA A 60 -7.84 1.97 -4.17
N HIS A 61 -8.21 3.00 -4.95
CA HIS A 61 -8.75 2.75 -6.29
C HIS A 61 -7.65 2.22 -7.21
N GLY A 62 -8.03 1.61 -8.33
CA GLY A 62 -7.07 1.08 -9.29
C GLY A 62 -7.55 1.20 -10.73
N GLY A 63 -6.66 0.80 -11.62
CA GLY A 63 -6.94 0.51 -13.03
C GLY A 63 -5.71 -0.18 -13.61
N SER A 64 -5.84 -0.74 -14.82
CA SER A 64 -4.72 -1.45 -15.47
C SER A 64 -3.40 -0.66 -15.38
N GLY A 65 -2.40 -1.25 -14.71
CA GLY A 65 -1.07 -0.69 -14.53
C GLY A 65 -0.94 0.44 -13.51
N ARG A 66 -1.93 0.63 -12.63
CA ARG A 66 -1.88 1.70 -11.62
C ARG A 66 -2.69 1.45 -10.35
N VAL A 67 -2.23 2.09 -9.27
CA VAL A 67 -2.99 2.27 -8.02
C VAL A 67 -3.27 3.76 -7.84
N GLY A 68 -4.55 4.15 -7.79
CA GLY A 68 -5.00 5.53 -7.69
C GLY A 68 -5.27 5.97 -6.26
N PHE A 69 -4.58 7.02 -5.83
CA PHE A 69 -4.76 7.67 -4.54
C PHE A 69 -5.41 9.04 -4.71
N THR A 70 -5.94 9.59 -3.62
CA THR A 70 -6.42 10.99 -3.60
C THR A 70 -5.30 11.96 -3.95
N ALA A 71 -4.05 11.62 -3.61
CA ALA A 71 -2.85 12.43 -3.81
C ALA A 71 -1.95 11.93 -4.96
N GLY A 72 -2.54 11.47 -6.07
CA GLY A 72 -1.80 11.00 -7.25
C GLY A 72 -1.96 9.50 -7.48
N GLU A 73 -0.99 8.85 -8.11
CA GLU A 73 -1.06 7.42 -8.41
C GLU A 73 0.32 6.76 -8.33
N TRP A 74 0.32 5.46 -8.06
CA TRP A 74 1.43 4.58 -8.44
C TRP A 74 1.17 4.05 -9.84
N SER A 75 2.06 4.36 -10.76
CA SER A 75 2.15 3.85 -12.12
C SER A 75 3.62 3.61 -12.43
N SER A 76 3.96 2.96 -13.55
CA SER A 76 5.37 2.68 -13.88
C SER A 76 6.24 3.93 -13.73
N THR A 77 5.80 5.07 -14.26
CA THR A 77 6.51 6.36 -14.16
C THR A 77 6.71 6.82 -12.72
N THR A 78 5.64 6.87 -11.91
CA THR A 78 5.76 7.40 -10.53
C THR A 78 6.47 6.43 -9.60
N LEU A 79 6.45 5.12 -9.88
CA LEU A 79 7.26 4.14 -9.15
C LEU A 79 8.76 4.40 -9.31
N GLN A 80 9.21 4.85 -10.49
CA GLN A 80 10.62 5.27 -10.66
C GLN A 80 10.93 6.57 -9.89
N GLU A 81 10.01 7.53 -9.86
CA GLU A 81 10.19 8.79 -9.14
C GLU A 81 10.19 8.61 -7.62
N GLU A 82 9.38 7.67 -7.11
CA GLU A 82 9.22 7.36 -5.68
C GLU A 82 10.05 6.14 -5.22
N ALA A 83 11.02 5.70 -6.02
CA ALA A 83 11.77 4.46 -5.79
C ALA A 83 12.45 4.38 -4.41
N GLU A 84 12.93 5.51 -3.87
CA GLU A 84 13.55 5.55 -2.54
C GLU A 84 12.54 5.27 -1.41
N ASP A 85 11.34 5.86 -1.51
CA ASP A 85 10.26 5.66 -0.56
C ASP A 85 9.74 4.21 -0.64
N LEU A 86 9.54 3.69 -1.86
CA LEU A 86 9.13 2.29 -2.08
C LEU A 86 10.17 1.29 -1.56
N ALA A 87 11.46 1.57 -1.76
CA ALA A 87 12.52 0.76 -1.18
C ALA A 87 12.52 0.81 0.35
N ALA A 88 12.13 1.94 0.96
CA ALA A 88 11.97 2.04 2.42
C ALA A 88 10.82 1.17 2.93
N ILE A 89 9.71 1.11 2.19
CA ILE A 89 8.59 0.21 2.48
C ILE A 89 9.07 -1.25 2.42
N GLY A 90 9.80 -1.62 1.36
CA GLY A 90 10.37 -2.96 1.21
C GLY A 90 11.30 -3.35 2.35
N ARG A 91 12.10 -2.41 2.89
CA ARG A 91 12.99 -2.66 4.04
C ARG A 91 12.26 -2.94 5.35
N ALA A 92 11.01 -2.51 5.48
CA ALA A 92 10.21 -2.78 6.66
C ALA A 92 9.62 -4.20 6.65
N LEU A 93 9.47 -4.81 5.47
CA LEU A 93 8.98 -6.18 5.31
C LEU A 93 9.99 -7.22 5.81
N ALA A 94 9.46 -8.36 6.27
CA ALA A 94 10.24 -9.56 6.47
C ALA A 94 10.78 -10.10 5.13
N LYS A 95 11.70 -11.06 5.19
CA LYS A 95 12.25 -11.72 3.98
C LYS A 95 11.16 -12.25 3.05
N ASP A 96 10.12 -12.83 3.63
CA ASP A 96 8.97 -13.40 2.93
C ASP A 96 7.72 -12.51 3.12
N GLY A 97 7.91 -11.25 3.52
CA GLY A 97 6.84 -10.29 3.72
C GLY A 97 6.36 -9.69 2.40
N GLU A 98 5.07 -9.36 2.33
CA GLU A 98 4.43 -8.96 1.08
C GLU A 98 3.86 -7.54 1.12
N LEU A 99 4.03 -6.78 0.03
CA LEU A 99 3.22 -5.58 -0.23
C LEU A 99 1.98 -6.01 -1.01
N ARG A 100 0.80 -5.94 -0.38
CA ARG A 100 -0.47 -6.34 -0.97
C ARG A 100 -1.30 -5.14 -1.41
N LEU A 101 -1.66 -5.11 -2.69
CA LEU A 101 -2.46 -4.05 -3.29
C LEU A 101 -3.91 -4.52 -3.45
N TRP A 102 -4.82 -3.91 -2.70
CA TRP A 102 -6.25 -4.13 -2.82
C TRP A 102 -6.85 -2.99 -3.64
N SER A 103 -6.82 -3.16 -4.96
CA SER A 103 -7.20 -2.14 -5.92
C SER A 103 -7.83 -2.79 -7.15
N CYS A 104 -8.78 -2.09 -7.77
CA CYS A 104 -9.51 -2.63 -8.93
C CYS A 104 -8.59 -2.70 -10.16
N GLU A 105 -8.57 -3.84 -10.84
CA GLU A 105 -7.96 -4.00 -12.17
C GLU A 105 -6.47 -3.65 -12.32
N THR A 106 -5.74 -3.42 -11.22
CA THR A 106 -4.34 -3.02 -11.24
C THR A 106 -3.45 -3.97 -12.06
N ALA A 107 -3.69 -5.28 -11.92
CA ALA A 107 -2.98 -6.33 -12.65
C ALA A 107 -3.70 -6.78 -13.95
N SER A 108 -4.70 -6.03 -14.43
CA SER A 108 -5.50 -6.45 -15.59
C SER A 108 -4.79 -6.17 -16.92
N GLY A 109 -4.68 -7.19 -17.76
CA GLY A 109 -4.07 -7.11 -19.10
C GLY A 109 -2.57 -6.88 -19.08
N ASP A 110 -1.94 -6.86 -20.25
CA ASP A 110 -0.47 -6.77 -20.41
C ASP A 110 0.15 -5.59 -19.65
N THR A 111 -0.52 -4.43 -19.65
CA THR A 111 -0.08 -3.23 -18.91
C THR A 111 -0.12 -3.44 -17.39
N GLY A 112 -1.11 -4.17 -16.89
CA GLY A 112 -1.25 -4.48 -15.47
C GLY A 112 -0.26 -5.54 -15.02
N GLU A 113 -0.02 -6.57 -15.84
CA GLU A 113 1.01 -7.58 -15.57
C GLU A 113 2.39 -6.93 -15.51
N ALA A 114 2.74 -6.09 -16.49
CA ALA A 114 4.01 -5.36 -16.51
C ALA A 114 4.21 -4.39 -15.32
N PHE A 115 3.14 -4.02 -14.61
CA PHE A 115 3.21 -3.14 -13.45
C PHE A 115 3.53 -3.88 -12.14
N ILE A 116 3.19 -5.17 -12.04
CA ILE A 116 3.37 -5.97 -10.82
C ILE A 116 4.62 -6.87 -10.84
N GLU A 117 5.33 -6.90 -11.97
CA GLU A 117 6.62 -7.58 -12.15
C GLU A 117 7.80 -6.69 -11.73
#